data_AF-A0A835H1K2-F1
#
_entry.id   AF-A0A835H1K2-F1
#
_cell.length_a   1.000
_cell.length_b   1.000
_cell.length_c   1.000
_cell.angle_alpha   90.00
_cell.angle_beta   90.00
_cell.angle_gamma   90.00
#
_symmetry.space_group_name_H-M   'P 1'
#
loop_
_entity.id
_entity.type
_entity.pdbx_description
1 polymer ?
#
loop_
_entity_poly.entity_id
_entity_poly.type
_entity_poly.pdbx_seq_one_letter_code
_entity_poly.pdbx_strand_id
1 'polypeptide(L)'
;MTVFMQILGSTKESLRKILVRGEFDEYLDDSEMHCTVRMAEMLDKYTKLLQPSSDESAKDKFLMEEIAVLEETKLIGLPNFLPRTAFLTILQRKLKKISGTPIELVEEVWNYIENVVVRVVIFHSEGYLQLQNSFRRASHNLILKMRDRSVDRVKEMVEMEKLADYTCDPEYMSSWNSLMAQQDSFITAIKRVSLGYAKEFDINGYGEVEIGHLKDYLLIAEQLST
;
A
#
# COMPACT_ATOMS: atom_id res chain seq x y z
N MET A 1 12.52 40.86 23.24
CA MET A 1 12.83 39.41 23.32
C MET A 1 11.70 38.59 23.95
N THR A 2 11.07 39.05 25.03
CA THR A 2 10.01 38.30 25.75
C THR A 2 8.85 37.89 24.85
N VAL A 3 8.30 38.81 24.05
CA VAL A 3 7.14 38.51 23.18
C VAL A 3 7.47 37.48 22.10
N PHE A 4 8.64 37.58 21.48
CA PHE A 4 9.10 36.60 20.51
C PHE A 4 9.22 35.19 21.13
N MET A 5 9.79 35.09 22.34
CA MET A 5 9.90 33.81 23.04
C MET A 5 8.53 33.23 23.43
N GLN A 6 7.57 34.09 23.79
CA GLN A 6 6.20 33.67 24.06
C GLN A 6 5.53 33.11 22.79
N ILE A 7 5.60 33.82 21.66
CA ILE A 7 5.05 33.37 20.38
C ILE A 7 5.67 32.03 19.97
N LEU A 8 7.01 31.93 20.04
CA LEU A 8 7.72 30.71 19.71
C LEU A 8 7.31 29.54 20.63
N GLY A 9 7.18 29.80 21.93
CA GLY A 9 6.73 28.83 22.92
C GLY A 9 5.33 28.32 22.63
N SER A 10 4.37 29.23 22.40
CA SER A 10 2.98 28.88 22.08
C SER A 10 2.89 28.10 20.76
N THR A 11 3.54 28.60 19.69
CA THR A 11 3.58 27.91 18.38
C THR A 11 4.11 26.48 18.53
N LYS A 12 5.21 26.30 19.26
CA LYS A 12 5.81 24.98 19.51
C LYS A 12 4.86 24.06 20.28
N GLU A 13 4.20 24.56 21.32
CA GLU A 13 3.29 23.74 22.12
C GLU A 13 2.06 23.33 21.32
N SER A 14 1.46 24.24 20.55
CA SER A 14 0.33 23.94 19.66
C SER A 14 0.67 22.88 18.63
N LEU A 15 1.84 23.01 17.96
CA LEU A 15 2.29 21.99 17.01
C LEU A 15 2.52 20.64 17.70
N ARG A 16 3.08 20.63 18.92
CA ARG A 16 3.29 19.39 19.68
C ARG A 16 1.98 18.73 20.06
N LYS A 17 1.00 19.50 20.53
CA LYS A 17 -0.33 19.00 20.87
C LYS A 17 -0.99 18.34 19.67
N ILE A 18 -1.07 19.04 18.55
CA ILE A 18 -1.83 18.59 17.39
C ILE A 18 -1.12 17.48 16.62
N LEU A 19 0.16 17.63 16.31
CA LEU A 19 0.89 16.70 15.43
C LEU A 19 1.48 15.50 16.18
N VAL A 20 1.79 15.63 17.47
CA VAL A 20 2.50 14.58 18.22
C VAL A 20 1.59 13.93 19.27
N ARG A 21 0.77 14.70 19.97
CA ARG A 21 -0.14 14.17 21.01
C ARG A 21 -1.54 13.84 20.51
N GLY A 22 -1.94 14.37 19.36
CA GLY A 22 -3.31 14.24 18.85
C GLY A 22 -4.34 15.08 19.62
N GLU A 23 -3.88 16.08 20.39
CA GLU A 23 -4.74 17.02 21.11
C GLU A 23 -5.14 18.18 20.17
N PHE A 24 -6.44 18.46 20.06
CA PHE A 24 -7.00 19.52 19.19
C PHE A 24 -7.90 20.50 19.96
N ASP A 25 -7.70 20.61 21.28
CA ASP A 25 -8.40 21.51 22.20
C ASP A 25 -8.35 22.98 21.76
N GLU A 26 -7.28 23.38 21.07
CA GLU A 26 -7.08 24.74 20.55
C GLU A 26 -7.86 25.02 19.26
N TYR A 27 -8.37 23.99 18.58
CA TYR A 27 -8.99 24.08 17.26
C TYR A 27 -10.27 23.21 17.16
N LEU A 28 -11.14 23.31 18.16
CA LEU A 28 -12.36 22.48 18.25
C LEU A 28 -13.28 22.64 17.03
N ASP A 29 -13.44 23.87 16.53
CA ASP A 29 -14.34 24.18 15.41
C ASP A 29 -13.69 24.01 14.02
N ASP A 30 -12.37 23.80 13.94
CA ASP A 30 -11.65 23.60 12.68
C ASP A 30 -11.30 22.11 12.50
N SER A 31 -12.22 21.37 11.86
CA SER A 31 -12.03 19.94 11.59
C SER A 31 -10.81 19.62 10.72
N GLU A 32 -10.24 20.60 10.00
CA GLU A 32 -9.00 20.41 9.25
C GLU A 32 -7.77 20.33 10.16
N MET A 33 -7.88 20.83 11.40
CA MET A 33 -6.80 20.79 12.40
C MET A 33 -6.84 19.52 13.26
N HIS A 34 -7.79 18.62 13.03
CA HIS A 34 -7.93 17.35 13.75
C HIS A 34 -6.97 16.30 13.15
N CYS A 35 -5.67 16.52 13.33
CA CYS A 35 -4.60 15.77 12.64
C CYS A 35 -4.70 14.26 12.74
N THR A 36 -5.02 13.71 13.91
CA THR A 36 -5.16 12.26 14.08
C THR A 36 -6.25 11.68 13.18
N VAL A 37 -7.39 12.39 13.06
CA VAL A 37 -8.50 11.97 12.21
C VAL A 37 -8.10 12.05 10.74
N ARG A 38 -7.51 13.17 10.31
CA ARG A 38 -7.11 13.37 8.91
C ARG A 38 -6.01 12.40 8.46
N MET A 39 -5.03 12.13 9.33
CA MET A 39 -4.02 11.11 9.05
C MET A 39 -4.64 9.71 8.96
N ALA A 40 -5.60 9.37 9.83
CA ALA A 40 -6.30 8.09 9.76
C ALA A 40 -7.12 7.95 8.46
N GLU A 41 -7.77 9.02 8.00
CA GLU A 41 -8.48 9.03 6.71
C GLU A 41 -7.52 8.81 5.52
N MET A 42 -6.33 9.42 5.54
CA MET A 42 -5.31 9.19 4.51
C MET A 42 -4.82 7.74 4.51
N LEU A 43 -4.61 7.15 5.69
CA LEU A 43 -4.24 5.74 5.82
C LEU A 43 -5.36 4.80 5.35
N ASP A 44 -6.61 5.09 5.69
CA ASP A 44 -7.77 4.31 5.22
C ASP A 44 -7.91 4.35 3.69
N LYS A 45 -7.73 5.53 3.07
CA LYS A 45 -7.67 5.66 1.61
C LYS A 45 -6.53 4.82 1.03
N TYR A 46 -5.35 4.89 1.63
CA TYR A 46 -4.19 4.11 1.21
C TYR A 46 -4.46 2.59 1.28
N THR A 47 -5.06 2.11 2.38
CA THR A 47 -5.46 0.71 2.52
C THR A 47 -6.43 0.28 1.43
N LYS A 48 -7.41 1.13 1.09
CA LYS A 48 -8.36 0.87 -0.01
C LYS A 48 -7.69 0.82 -1.38
N LEU A 49 -6.66 1.62 -1.62
CA LEU A 49 -5.88 1.59 -2.87
C LEU A 49 -4.99 0.35 -2.97
N LEU A 50 -4.53 -0.19 -1.84
CA LEU A 50 -3.75 -1.43 -1.79
C LEU A 50 -4.60 -2.69 -1.94
N GLN A 51 -5.89 -2.61 -1.63
CA GLN A 51 -6.80 -3.73 -1.87
C GLN A 51 -6.83 -4.03 -3.37
N PRO A 52 -6.81 -5.32 -3.76
CA PRO A 52 -6.90 -5.70 -5.16
C PRO A 52 -8.15 -5.06 -5.74
N SER A 53 -7.99 -4.24 -6.79
CA SER A 53 -9.11 -3.72 -7.56
C SER A 53 -10.00 -4.89 -7.94
N SER A 54 -11.26 -4.88 -7.52
CA SER A 54 -12.28 -5.86 -7.94
C SER A 54 -12.65 -5.63 -9.41
N ASP A 55 -11.66 -5.44 -10.28
CA ASP A 55 -11.87 -5.41 -11.71
C ASP A 55 -12.46 -6.76 -12.07
N GLU A 56 -13.75 -6.79 -12.40
CA GLU A 56 -14.43 -8.00 -12.88
C GLU A 56 -13.66 -8.63 -14.04
N SER A 57 -13.01 -7.80 -14.87
CA SER A 57 -12.13 -8.24 -15.98
C SER A 57 -10.87 -9.01 -15.55
N ALA A 58 -10.46 -8.93 -14.28
CA ALA A 58 -9.35 -9.70 -13.73
C ALA A 58 -9.78 -11.13 -13.34
N LYS A 59 -11.07 -11.34 -13.05
CA LYS A 59 -11.62 -12.67 -12.73
C LYS A 59 -11.66 -13.56 -13.98
N ASP A 60 -11.96 -12.98 -15.14
CA ASP A 60 -11.97 -13.66 -16.45
C ASP A 60 -10.56 -14.11 -16.91
N LYS A 61 -9.50 -13.58 -16.28
CA LYS A 61 -8.09 -13.87 -16.61
C LYS A 61 -7.33 -14.50 -15.46
N PHE A 62 -8.05 -15.11 -14.52
CA PHE A 62 -7.48 -15.73 -13.33
C PHE A 62 -6.34 -16.69 -13.70
N LEU A 63 -5.18 -16.53 -13.06
CA LEU A 63 -3.94 -17.31 -13.27
C LEU A 63 -3.26 -17.20 -14.66
N MET A 64 -3.80 -16.43 -15.61
CA MET A 64 -3.22 -16.35 -16.96
C MET A 64 -1.86 -15.64 -16.99
N GLU A 65 -1.67 -14.61 -16.16
CA GLU A 65 -0.37 -13.93 -16.03
C GLU A 65 0.69 -14.88 -15.44
N GLU A 66 0.29 -15.62 -14.41
CA GLU A 66 1.13 -16.56 -13.69
C GLU A 66 1.52 -17.76 -14.57
N ILE A 67 0.57 -18.33 -15.32
CA ILE A 67 0.82 -19.42 -16.28
C ILE A 67 1.77 -18.95 -17.39
N ALA A 68 1.58 -17.75 -17.95
CA ALA A 68 2.45 -17.23 -19.00
C ALA A 68 3.91 -17.11 -18.53
N VAL A 69 4.14 -16.60 -17.31
CA VAL A 69 5.49 -16.54 -16.72
C VAL A 69 6.08 -17.93 -16.52
N LEU A 70 5.25 -18.91 -16.13
CA LEU A 70 5.70 -20.29 -16.00
C LEU A 70 6.08 -20.92 -17.33
N GLU A 71 5.29 -20.70 -18.39
CA GLU A 71 5.62 -21.18 -19.73
C GLU A 71 6.92 -20.59 -20.28
N GLU A 72 7.17 -19.30 -20.04
CA GLU A 72 8.43 -18.63 -20.40
C GLU A 72 9.64 -19.20 -19.64
N THR A 73 9.45 -19.61 -18.38
CA THR A 73 10.53 -20.09 -17.50
C THR A 73 10.77 -21.61 -17.55
N LYS A 74 9.82 -22.39 -18.08
CA LYS A 74 9.91 -23.86 -18.27
C LYS A 74 11.12 -24.32 -19.09
N LEU A 75 11.73 -23.47 -19.91
CA LEU A 75 12.95 -23.81 -20.66
C LEU A 75 14.18 -24.05 -19.76
N ILE A 76 14.11 -23.70 -18.47
CA ILE A 76 15.25 -23.72 -17.53
C ILE A 76 14.99 -24.60 -16.29
N GLY A 77 13.75 -25.00 -16.02
CA GLY A 77 13.33 -25.69 -14.79
C GLY A 77 13.36 -27.22 -14.85
N LEU A 78 13.65 -27.86 -13.71
CA LEU A 78 13.40 -29.29 -13.50
C LEU A 78 11.88 -29.56 -13.41
N PRO A 79 11.42 -30.77 -13.79
CA PRO A 79 10.04 -31.19 -13.51
C PRO A 79 9.74 -31.05 -12.00
N ASN A 80 8.55 -30.53 -11.66
CA ASN A 80 8.01 -30.42 -10.30
C ASN A 80 8.65 -29.34 -9.40
N PHE A 81 9.38 -28.37 -9.94
CA PHE A 81 9.85 -27.21 -9.17
C PHE A 81 9.39 -25.91 -9.80
N LEU A 82 8.71 -25.07 -9.01
CA LEU A 82 8.47 -23.67 -9.38
C LEU A 82 9.82 -22.95 -9.39
N PRO A 83 10.29 -22.43 -10.53
CA PRO A 83 11.52 -21.66 -10.55
C PRO A 83 11.38 -20.43 -9.64
N ARG A 84 12.29 -20.23 -8.70
CA ARG A 84 12.33 -19.01 -7.84
C ARG A 84 12.24 -17.73 -8.67
N THR A 85 12.81 -17.75 -9.88
CA THR A 85 12.76 -16.65 -10.85
C THR A 85 11.35 -16.35 -11.35
N ALA A 86 10.50 -17.36 -11.56
CA ALA A 86 9.10 -17.18 -11.94
C ALA A 86 8.31 -16.49 -10.81
N PHE A 87 8.46 -17.00 -9.58
CA PHE A 87 7.85 -16.40 -8.39
C PHE A 87 8.28 -14.93 -8.21
N LEU A 88 9.60 -14.67 -8.24
CA LEU A 88 10.15 -13.32 -8.12
C LEU A 88 9.62 -12.39 -9.21
N THR A 89 9.53 -12.88 -10.45
CA THR A 89 9.03 -12.07 -11.57
C THR A 89 7.57 -11.66 -11.34
N ILE A 90 6.72 -12.59 -10.89
CA ILE A 90 5.32 -12.31 -10.57
C ILE A 90 5.23 -11.31 -9.42
N LEU A 91 5.95 -11.56 -8.32
CA LEU A 91 5.97 -10.69 -7.14
C LEU A 91 6.40 -9.26 -7.52
N GLN A 92 7.49 -9.12 -8.27
CA GLN A 92 7.98 -7.81 -8.72
C GLN A 92 7.00 -7.10 -9.64
N ARG A 93 6.30 -7.83 -10.52
CA ARG A 93 5.24 -7.24 -11.37
C ARG A 93 4.08 -6.70 -10.53
N LYS A 94 3.60 -7.46 -9.55
CA LYS A 94 2.52 -7.01 -8.64
C LYS A 94 2.99 -5.83 -7.78
N LEU A 95 4.19 -5.89 -7.20
CA LEU A 95 4.73 -4.81 -6.38
C LEU A 95 4.96 -3.52 -7.20
N LYS A 96 5.41 -3.64 -8.46
CA LYS A 96 5.58 -2.50 -9.36
C LYS A 96 4.27 -1.76 -9.61
N LYS A 97 3.13 -2.47 -9.70
CA LYS A 97 1.81 -1.86 -9.86
C LYS A 97 1.45 -0.94 -8.68
N ILE A 98 1.83 -1.31 -7.46
CA ILE A 98 1.54 -0.52 -6.25
C ILE A 98 2.69 0.39 -5.81
N SER A 99 3.87 0.33 -6.46
CA SER A 99 5.08 1.01 -5.99
C SER A 99 5.00 2.55 -5.93
N GLY A 100 4.08 3.17 -6.68
CA GLY A 100 3.82 4.61 -6.61
C GLY A 100 2.95 5.03 -5.41
N THR A 101 2.01 4.17 -5.00
CA THR A 101 0.99 4.51 -4.00
C THR A 101 1.57 4.92 -2.63
N PRO A 102 2.61 4.25 -2.07
CA PRO A 102 3.24 4.69 -0.83
C PRO A 102 3.89 6.08 -0.93
N ILE A 103 4.41 6.44 -2.10
CA ILE A 103 5.05 7.73 -2.33
C ILE A 103 3.99 8.83 -2.36
N GLU A 104 2.89 8.60 -3.08
CA GLU A 104 1.73 9.51 -3.15
C GLU A 104 1.15 9.78 -1.75
N LEU A 105 1.00 8.73 -0.92
CA LEU A 105 0.55 8.88 0.48
C LEU A 105 1.45 9.84 1.26
N VAL A 106 2.77 9.67 1.16
CA VAL A 106 3.74 10.48 1.90
C VAL A 106 3.69 11.93 1.44
N GLU A 107 3.52 12.17 0.14
CA GLU A 107 3.32 13.51 -0.40
C GLU A 107 2.01 14.15 0.11
N GLU A 108 0.90 13.41 0.13
CA GLU A 108 -0.39 13.87 0.68
C GLU A 108 -0.25 14.27 2.16
N VAL A 109 0.38 13.41 2.97
CA VAL A 109 0.64 13.66 4.40
C VAL A 109 1.48 14.91 4.60
N TRP A 110 2.56 15.10 3.85
CA TRP A 110 3.41 16.29 4.00
C TRP A 110 2.72 17.58 3.53
N ASN A 111 1.92 17.53 2.47
CA ASN A 111 1.13 18.67 2.02
C ASN A 111 0.11 19.09 3.10
N TYR A 112 -0.50 18.12 3.79
CA TYR A 112 -1.38 18.39 4.92
C TYR A 112 -0.63 18.99 6.12
N ILE A 113 0.51 18.40 6.51
CA ILE A 113 1.35 18.92 7.60
C ILE A 113 1.79 20.36 7.30
N GLU A 114 2.13 20.68 6.05
CA GLU A 114 2.49 22.04 5.64
C GLU A 114 1.36 23.03 5.96
N ASN A 115 0.13 22.69 5.57
CA ASN A 115 -1.04 23.53 5.81
C ASN A 115 -1.28 23.74 7.31
N VAL A 116 -1.17 22.69 8.13
CA VAL A 116 -1.31 22.78 9.59
C VAL A 116 -0.23 23.70 10.17
N VAL A 117 1.03 23.51 9.80
CA VAL A 117 2.14 24.33 10.30
C VAL A 117 1.94 25.80 9.93
N VAL A 118 1.56 26.10 8.69
CA VAL A 118 1.32 27.48 8.24
C VAL A 118 0.18 28.12 9.03
N ARG A 119 -0.92 27.40 9.27
CA ARG A 119 -2.06 27.91 10.05
C ARG A 119 -1.68 28.21 11.50
N VAL A 120 -0.98 27.28 12.17
CA VAL A 120 -0.54 27.48 13.56
C VAL A 120 0.43 28.66 13.67
N VAL A 121 1.37 28.78 12.72
CA VAL A 121 2.29 29.93 12.65
C VAL A 121 1.54 31.24 12.50
N ILE A 122 0.57 31.33 11.58
CA ILE A 122 -0.21 32.57 11.35
C ILE A 122 -1.00 32.93 12.60
N PHE A 123 -1.67 31.96 13.22
CA PHE A 123 -2.49 32.16 14.41
C PHE A 123 -1.69 32.78 15.57
N HIS A 124 -0.51 32.24 15.88
CA HIS A 124 0.31 32.75 16.99
C HIS A 124 1.10 34.02 16.67
N SER A 125 1.18 34.42 15.40
CA SER A 125 1.94 35.60 14.96
C SER A 125 1.08 36.68 14.30
N GLU A 126 -0.24 36.64 14.46
CA GLU A 126 -1.21 37.57 13.85
C GLU A 126 -0.84 39.05 14.01
N GLY A 127 -0.32 39.44 15.19
CA GLY A 127 0.12 40.81 15.47
C GLY A 127 1.49 41.22 14.89
N TYR A 128 2.20 40.34 14.19
CA TYR A 128 3.60 40.52 13.81
C TYR A 128 3.92 40.07 12.37
N LEU A 129 3.59 40.91 11.38
CA LEU A 129 3.77 40.63 9.95
C LEU A 129 5.19 40.23 9.52
N GLN A 130 6.24 40.88 10.07
CA GLN A 130 7.63 40.53 9.75
C GLN A 130 7.99 39.12 10.24
N LEU A 131 7.41 38.72 11.37
CA LEU A 131 7.62 37.41 11.96
C LEU A 131 6.86 36.33 11.17
N GLN A 132 5.63 36.61 10.74
CA GLN A 132 4.86 35.73 9.86
C GLN A 132 5.62 35.37 8.59
N ASN A 133 6.14 36.38 7.87
CA ASN A 133 6.85 36.14 6.61
C ASN A 133 8.10 35.29 6.81
N SER A 134 8.86 35.55 7.88
CA SER A 134 10.06 34.77 8.20
C SER A 134 9.72 33.35 8.63
N PHE A 135 8.72 33.16 9.48
CA PHE A 135 8.26 31.82 9.87
C PHE A 135 7.64 31.03 8.73
N ARG A 136 6.83 31.64 7.86
CA ARG A 136 6.27 30.96 6.69
C ARG A 136 7.39 30.45 5.78
N ARG A 137 8.39 31.28 5.49
CA ARG A 137 9.53 30.88 4.66
C ARG A 137 10.37 29.78 5.33
N ALA A 138 10.65 29.92 6.62
CA ALA A 138 11.40 28.91 7.37
C ALA A 138 10.65 27.57 7.43
N SER A 139 9.34 27.60 7.66
CA SER A 139 8.46 26.43 7.70
C SER A 139 8.44 25.74 6.34
N HIS A 140 8.20 26.48 5.25
CA HIS A 140 8.19 25.93 3.90
C HIS A 140 9.53 25.25 3.57
N ASN A 141 10.66 25.90 3.81
CA ASN A 141 11.99 25.32 3.56
C ASN A 141 12.23 24.04 4.38
N LEU A 142 11.78 24.02 5.65
CA LEU A 142 11.89 22.85 6.50
C LEU A 142 11.01 21.70 5.98
N ILE A 143 9.74 21.99 5.67
CA ILE A 143 8.78 21.02 5.15
C ILE A 143 9.28 20.42 3.83
N LEU A 144 9.72 21.25 2.88
CA LEU A 144 10.30 20.78 1.62
C LEU A 144 11.44 19.78 1.88
N LYS A 145 12.41 20.17 2.73
CA LYS A 145 13.56 19.31 3.05
C LYS A 145 13.16 18.00 3.73
N MET A 146 12.19 18.05 4.63
CA MET A 146 11.73 16.86 5.35
C MET A 146 10.85 15.95 4.48
N ARG A 147 10.06 16.53 3.58
CA ARG A 147 9.28 15.82 2.58
C ARG A 147 10.19 15.06 1.63
N ASP A 148 11.19 15.73 1.04
CA ASP A 148 12.13 15.09 0.11
C ASP A 148 12.84 13.91 0.77
N ARG A 149 13.34 14.09 2.00
CA ARG A 149 13.95 13.00 2.78
C ARG A 149 12.99 11.83 3.03
N SER A 150 11.72 12.12 3.32
CA SER A 150 10.72 11.08 3.60
C SER A 150 10.37 10.31 2.34
N VAL A 151 10.21 11.02 1.21
CA VAL A 151 9.96 10.41 -0.10
C VAL A 151 11.13 9.52 -0.51
N ASP A 152 12.37 9.99 -0.36
CA ASP A 152 13.57 9.18 -0.66
C ASP A 152 13.61 7.93 0.22
N ARG A 153 13.31 8.07 1.51
CA ARG A 153 13.27 6.93 2.43
C ARG A 153 12.19 5.91 2.07
N VAL A 154 11.02 6.36 1.62
CA VAL A 154 9.93 5.47 1.19
C VAL A 154 10.28 4.78 -0.12
N LYS A 155 10.93 5.48 -1.06
CA LYS A 155 11.48 4.86 -2.28
C LYS A 155 12.46 3.74 -1.93
N GLU A 156 13.38 3.97 -1.00
CA GLU A 156 14.29 2.93 -0.52
C GLU A 156 13.53 1.72 0.03
N MET A 157 12.51 1.93 0.87
CA MET A 157 11.69 0.82 1.41
C MET A 157 11.02 0.03 0.29
N VAL A 158 10.42 0.70 -0.69
CA VAL A 158 9.79 0.05 -1.85
C VAL A 158 10.79 -0.76 -2.67
N GLU A 159 12.01 -0.24 -2.89
CA GLU A 159 13.05 -1.01 -3.59
C GLU A 159 13.55 -2.21 -2.79
N MET A 160 13.64 -2.10 -1.46
CA MET A 160 13.97 -3.24 -0.60
C MET A 160 12.92 -4.34 -0.67
N GLU A 161 11.63 -3.98 -0.68
CA GLU A 161 10.52 -4.94 -0.85
C GLU A 161 10.53 -5.63 -2.23
N LYS A 162 11.04 -4.99 -3.29
CA LYS A 162 11.20 -5.63 -4.62
C LYS A 162 12.24 -6.74 -4.65
N LEU A 163 13.19 -6.69 -3.71
CA LEU A 163 14.28 -7.66 -3.60
C LEU A 163 13.98 -8.73 -2.56
N ALA A 164 13.07 -8.47 -1.63
CA ALA A 164 12.64 -9.42 -0.62
C ALA A 164 11.75 -10.51 -1.21
N ASP A 165 12.05 -11.76 -0.89
CA ASP A 165 11.29 -12.95 -1.31
C ASP A 165 10.92 -13.86 -0.15
N TYR A 166 10.85 -13.27 1.04
CA TYR A 166 10.65 -13.96 2.29
C TYR A 166 9.72 -13.18 3.21
N THR A 167 8.84 -13.90 3.92
CA THR A 167 7.99 -13.33 4.97
C THR A 167 7.89 -14.28 6.16
N CYS A 168 7.93 -13.72 7.38
CA CYS A 168 7.63 -14.41 8.64
C CYS A 168 6.21 -14.10 9.15
N ASP A 169 5.38 -13.42 8.35
CA ASP A 169 4.09 -12.94 8.82
C ASP A 169 3.14 -14.12 9.10
N PRO A 170 2.69 -14.32 10.37
CA PRO A 170 1.77 -15.38 10.71
C PRO A 170 0.41 -15.24 10.00
N GLU A 171 -0.03 -14.02 9.69
CA GLU A 171 -1.30 -13.79 8.97
C GLU A 171 -1.21 -14.26 7.52
N TYR A 172 -0.09 -13.96 6.85
CA TYR A 172 0.23 -14.52 5.55
C TYR A 172 0.23 -16.06 5.56
N MET A 173 0.92 -16.68 6.53
CA MET A 173 0.98 -18.14 6.65
C MET A 173 -0.40 -18.76 6.90
N SER A 174 -1.25 -18.12 7.70
CA SER A 174 -2.63 -18.56 7.91
C SER A 174 -3.45 -18.51 6.63
N SER A 175 -3.36 -17.41 5.88
CA SER A 175 -4.06 -17.22 4.61
C SER A 175 -3.61 -18.24 3.56
N TRP A 176 -2.30 -18.47 3.45
CA TRP A 176 -1.73 -19.47 2.55
C TRP A 176 -2.21 -20.89 2.89
N ASN A 177 -2.19 -21.28 4.17
CA ASN A 177 -2.68 -22.59 4.60
C ASN A 177 -4.17 -22.79 4.24
N SER A 178 -4.99 -21.75 4.41
CA SER A 178 -6.42 -21.78 4.06
C SER A 178 -6.66 -21.96 2.54
N LEU A 179 -5.84 -21.33 1.71
CA LEU A 179 -5.88 -21.50 0.25
C LEU A 179 -5.41 -22.89 -0.17
N MET A 180 -4.30 -23.37 0.40
CA MET A 180 -3.76 -24.70 0.09
C MET A 180 -4.70 -25.83 0.52
N ALA A 181 -5.49 -25.65 1.58
CA ALA A 181 -6.51 -26.62 1.97
C ALA A 181 -7.61 -26.84 0.89
N GLN A 182 -7.80 -25.89 -0.03
CA GLN A 182 -8.75 -25.99 -1.14
C GLN A 182 -8.12 -26.58 -2.42
N GLN A 183 -6.81 -26.87 -2.44
CA GLN A 183 -6.09 -27.27 -3.64
C GLN A 183 -6.70 -28.50 -4.34
N ASP A 184 -6.99 -29.57 -3.60
CA ASP A 184 -7.56 -30.80 -4.17
C ASP A 184 -8.94 -30.55 -4.80
N SER A 185 -9.76 -29.71 -4.14
CA SER A 185 -11.08 -29.34 -4.63
C SER A 185 -11.00 -28.49 -5.90
N PHE A 186 -10.01 -27.59 -5.97
CA PHE A 186 -9.74 -26.76 -7.13
C PHE A 186 -9.26 -27.58 -8.33
N ILE A 187 -8.31 -28.50 -8.14
CA ILE A 187 -7.84 -29.41 -9.21
C ILE A 187 -9.00 -30.28 -9.72
N THR A 188 -9.83 -30.79 -8.82
CA THR A 188 -11.03 -31.57 -9.19
C THR A 188 -12.01 -30.73 -10.01
N ALA A 189 -12.20 -29.45 -9.64
CA ALA A 189 -13.05 -28.53 -10.39
C ALA A 189 -12.51 -28.32 -11.81
N ILE A 190 -11.21 -28.05 -12.00
CA ILE A 190 -10.61 -27.90 -13.34
C ILE A 190 -10.80 -29.17 -14.18
N LYS A 191 -10.63 -30.37 -13.59
CA LYS A 191 -10.88 -31.65 -14.30
C LYS A 191 -12.34 -31.77 -14.78
N ARG A 192 -13.30 -31.25 -14.00
CA ARG A 192 -14.73 -31.20 -14.38
C ARG A 192 -15.02 -30.15 -15.44
N VAL A 193 -14.27 -29.04 -15.49
CA VAL A 193 -14.34 -28.06 -16.59
C VAL A 193 -14.01 -28.73 -17.92
N SER A 194 -12.95 -29.55 -17.98
CA SER A 194 -12.57 -30.29 -19.20
C SER A 194 -13.64 -31.25 -19.70
N LEU A 195 -14.55 -31.67 -18.82
CA LEU A 195 -15.71 -32.51 -19.12
C LEU A 195 -17.00 -31.72 -19.41
N GLY A 196 -16.94 -30.37 -19.36
CA GLY A 196 -18.05 -29.46 -19.68
C GLY A 196 -19.00 -29.12 -18.53
N TYR A 197 -18.67 -29.49 -17.28
CA TYR A 197 -19.61 -29.41 -16.15
C TYR A 197 -19.43 -28.20 -15.21
N ALA A 198 -18.30 -27.50 -15.27
CA ALA A 198 -18.00 -26.36 -14.40
C ALA A 198 -17.40 -25.21 -15.22
N LYS A 199 -17.64 -23.97 -14.79
CA LYS A 199 -17.07 -22.75 -15.39
C LYS A 199 -16.45 -21.81 -14.35
N GLU A 200 -16.93 -21.88 -13.12
CA GLU A 200 -16.55 -21.00 -12.03
C GLU A 200 -16.21 -21.83 -10.77
N PHE A 201 -15.41 -21.25 -9.89
CA PHE A 201 -15.04 -21.83 -8.60
C PHE A 201 -14.93 -20.71 -7.56
N ASP A 202 -15.48 -20.93 -6.37
CA ASP A 202 -15.39 -19.99 -5.25
C ASP A 202 -14.11 -20.26 -4.45
N ILE A 203 -13.22 -19.28 -4.40
CA ILE A 203 -11.98 -19.34 -3.62
C ILE A 203 -12.19 -18.55 -2.34
N ASN A 204 -12.00 -19.18 -1.18
CA ASN A 204 -12.13 -18.46 0.10
C ASN A 204 -11.21 -17.23 0.13
N GLY A 205 -11.81 -16.06 0.37
CA GLY A 205 -11.10 -14.77 0.42
C GLY A 205 -10.86 -14.09 -0.93
N TYR A 206 -11.14 -14.78 -2.04
CA TYR A 206 -11.08 -14.24 -3.42
C TYR A 206 -12.45 -14.14 -4.08
N GLY A 207 -13.40 -14.97 -3.64
CA GLY A 207 -14.74 -15.10 -4.21
C GLY A 207 -14.75 -15.99 -5.46
N GLU A 208 -15.84 -15.90 -6.21
CA GLU A 208 -16.05 -16.66 -7.45
C GLU A 208 -15.12 -16.17 -8.58
N VAL A 209 -14.38 -17.11 -9.18
CA VAL A 209 -13.45 -16.91 -10.30
C VAL A 209 -13.79 -17.81 -11.47
N GLU A 210 -13.58 -17.32 -12.68
CA GLU A 210 -13.71 -18.13 -13.90
C GLU A 210 -12.52 -19.09 -14.01
N ILE A 211 -12.81 -20.37 -14.26
CA ILE A 211 -11.80 -21.43 -14.46
C ILE A 211 -11.95 -22.12 -15.82
N GLY A 212 -12.91 -21.68 -16.64
CA GLY A 212 -13.22 -22.24 -17.95
C GLY A 212 -12.01 -22.30 -18.89
N HIS A 213 -11.19 -21.26 -18.88
CA HIS A 213 -9.98 -21.13 -19.69
C HIS A 213 -8.80 -21.99 -19.20
N LEU A 214 -8.83 -22.49 -17.96
CA LEU A 214 -7.73 -23.27 -17.38
C LEU A 214 -7.69 -24.73 -17.85
N LYS A 215 -8.73 -25.21 -18.55
CA LYS A 215 -8.81 -26.58 -19.09
C LYS A 215 -7.62 -26.95 -19.99
N ASP A 216 -7.10 -25.98 -20.73
CA ASP A 216 -6.03 -26.16 -21.72
C ASP A 216 -4.64 -26.24 -21.03
N TYR A 217 -4.59 -25.94 -19.72
CA TYR A 217 -3.38 -25.86 -18.91
C TYR A 217 -3.33 -26.92 -17.79
N LEU A 218 -4.14 -27.99 -17.88
CA LEU A 218 -4.22 -29.05 -16.87
C LEU A 218 -2.85 -29.65 -16.51
N LEU A 219 -1.97 -29.83 -17.51
CA LEU A 219 -0.62 -30.36 -17.34
C LEU A 219 0.29 -29.43 -16.52
N ILE A 220 0.01 -28.12 -16.52
CA ILE A 220 0.73 -27.12 -15.71
C ILE A 220 0.18 -27.09 -14.30
N ALA A 221 -1.14 -27.19 -14.17
CA ALA A 221 -1.81 -27.25 -12.87
C ALA A 221 -1.38 -28.47 -12.05
N GLU A 222 -1.17 -29.63 -12.69
CA GLU A 222 -0.69 -30.85 -12.02
C GLU A 222 0.79 -30.76 -11.59
N GLN A 223 1.62 -29.96 -12.26
CA GLN A 223 3.03 -29.73 -11.86
C GLN A 223 3.16 -28.87 -10.58
N LEU A 224 2.10 -28.18 -10.18
CA LEU A 224 2.05 -27.32 -8.99
C LEU A 224 1.47 -28.05 -7.76
N SER A 225 1.09 -29.33 -7.87
CA SER A 225 0.41 -30.10 -6.81
C SER A 225 1.29 -31.08 -6.03
N THR A 226 2.62 -31.00 -6.18
CA THR A 226 3.58 -31.83 -5.42
C THR A 226 4.62 -30.93 -4.76
#